data_AF-A0A437DL67-F1
#
_entry.id   AF-A0A437DL67-F1
#
_cell.length_a   1.000
_cell.length_b   1.000
_cell.length_c   1.000
_cell.angle_alpha   90.00
_cell.angle_beta   90.00
_cell.angle_gamma   90.00
#
_symmetry.space_group_name_H-M   'P 1'
#
loop_
_entity.id
_entity.type
_entity.pdbx_description
1 polymer ?
#
loop_
_entity_poly.entity_id
_entity_poly.type
_entity_poly.pdbx_seq_one_letter_code
_entity_poly.pdbx_strand_id
1 'polypeptide(L)'
;MPLQLRALADYQQTQEPADFQKEWDEVEKQLPKPPHSCVIWTVMSSIGAEFPVVARQRLGYFRGALAANMERKLSVSARNTGPSLDVRTGGSHQNIQDKRAVRDQSSEAVTKKNTETSGQLREKNRKARTKPAAAQTEGAHIKRRVLVDEETCSRMQRKETHATLQQQVFFKAKLLNSMTHSTRTLRQHLDELKMEQERLKQQRSREAVEDTVRLQRMENSLDTSRLKLRLVQSIAASTQKLINHFKDQSLTHEGQLDALEAEILKERGKLQKLQVKKLNAQLLRDACQAEQQQQKEELLLKELKEREQRSGHFIKKLKDADDNAEKTEKKLRPDEMSIEAQESTSSLADQEKTAPSAYEEAFRLITDSTGITDVEDLVERFASQRDTLIALESSKVKSKEEELELAEQLTRLKKELEEVKHQGAALLFSEQQNQEERRLQLQAQQQRCNAAKQRLDSLETALSAARSEVETLVYKLQLIEKTEQTASTVPPDSPEFILELVTMCKWKLQLLFDQMEGKDLDAIMEEMKKDKDFQNFLEKNQPEINVRIKRFDRETPEQTKEEDMCGVDEDAIMSRETLKMKSQLIFESNAKKNTWKKKTTKM
;
A
#
# COMPACT_ATOMS: atom_id res chain seq x y z
N MET A 1 37.12 -13.19 39.39
CA MET A 1 35.83 -12.67 38.90
C MET A 1 34.95 -13.79 38.33
N PRO A 2 34.15 -14.51 39.14
CA PRO A 2 33.07 -15.33 38.57
C PRO A 2 31.73 -15.20 39.32
N LEU A 3 31.51 -14.14 40.12
CA LEU A 3 30.30 -13.99 40.94
C LEU A 3 29.27 -13.00 40.36
N GLN A 4 29.63 -12.18 39.37
CA GLN A 4 28.70 -11.21 38.77
C GLN A 4 27.92 -11.75 37.56
N LEU A 5 28.34 -12.87 36.96
CA LEU A 5 27.64 -13.50 35.82
C LEU A 5 26.49 -14.42 36.25
N ARG A 6 26.36 -14.76 37.53
CA ARG A 6 25.26 -15.61 38.04
C ARG A 6 24.03 -14.81 38.45
N ALA A 7 24.21 -13.56 38.88
CA ALA A 7 23.11 -12.68 39.28
C ALA A 7 22.26 -12.16 38.10
N LEU A 8 22.80 -12.16 36.88
CA LEU A 8 22.05 -11.75 35.68
C LEU A 8 21.24 -12.90 35.04
N ALA A 9 21.55 -14.16 35.39
CA ALA A 9 20.78 -15.32 34.92
C ALA A 9 19.54 -15.57 35.79
N ASP A 10 19.64 -15.34 37.11
CA ASP A 10 18.51 -15.56 38.03
C ASP A 10 17.45 -14.45 37.97
N TYR A 11 17.75 -13.29 37.38
CA TYR A 11 16.80 -12.18 37.24
C TYR A 11 15.88 -12.31 36.00
N GLN A 12 16.13 -13.27 35.10
CA GLN A 12 15.29 -13.49 33.91
C GLN A 12 14.20 -14.56 34.10
N GLN A 13 14.06 -15.15 35.30
CA GLN A 13 13.18 -16.31 35.50
C GLN A 13 12.06 -16.13 36.53
N THR A 14 11.86 -14.92 37.07
CA THR A 14 10.76 -14.63 38.00
C THR A 14 10.12 -13.28 37.67
N GLN A 15 8.86 -13.32 37.24
CA GLN A 15 7.96 -12.25 36.72
C GLN A 15 7.81 -12.35 35.19
N GLU A 16 6.73 -12.80 34.56
CA GLU A 16 5.32 -13.08 34.90
C GLU A 16 4.73 -14.04 33.85
N PRO A 17 3.53 -14.61 34.09
CA PRO A 17 2.44 -14.30 33.15
C PRO A 17 1.08 -13.99 33.83
N ALA A 18 1.08 -13.60 35.10
CA ALA A 18 -0.16 -13.45 35.88
C ALA A 18 -0.77 -12.03 35.84
N ASP A 19 0.03 -10.97 35.66
CA ASP A 19 -0.50 -9.60 35.73
C ASP A 19 -0.99 -9.09 34.36
N PHE A 20 -0.46 -9.60 33.25
CA PHE A 20 -1.01 -9.34 31.91
C PHE A 20 -2.44 -9.85 31.71
N GLN A 21 -2.82 -10.97 32.34
CA GLN A 21 -4.19 -11.51 32.23
C GLN A 21 -5.19 -10.65 33.02
N LYS A 22 -4.75 -10.07 34.14
CA LYS A 22 -5.57 -9.15 34.96
C LYS A 22 -5.80 -7.81 34.28
N GLU A 23 -4.81 -7.27 33.58
CA GLU A 23 -5.01 -6.04 32.80
C GLU A 23 -5.94 -6.25 31.61
N TRP A 24 -5.92 -7.42 30.98
CA TRP A 24 -6.86 -7.76 29.90
C TRP A 24 -8.31 -7.92 30.39
N ASP A 25 -8.51 -8.56 31.54
CA ASP A 25 -9.84 -8.74 32.14
C ASP A 25 -10.44 -7.40 32.65
N GLU A 26 -9.61 -6.43 33.01
CA GLU A 26 -10.03 -5.09 33.46
C GLU A 26 -10.38 -4.17 32.27
N VAL A 27 -9.70 -4.33 31.13
CA VAL A 27 -10.03 -3.64 29.87
C VAL A 27 -11.33 -4.16 29.26
N GLU A 28 -11.63 -5.46 29.40
CA GLU A 28 -12.88 -6.06 28.91
C GLU A 28 -14.13 -5.59 29.70
N LYS A 29 -13.95 -5.15 30.95
CA LYS A 29 -15.03 -4.58 31.79
C LYS A 29 -15.37 -3.12 31.46
N GLN A 30 -14.52 -2.40 30.72
CA GLN A 30 -14.72 -0.97 30.42
C GLN A 30 -15.36 -0.71 29.04
N LEU A 31 -15.66 -1.75 28.26
CA LEU A 31 -16.35 -1.62 26.98
C LEU A 31 -17.88 -1.54 27.18
N PRO A 32 -18.58 -0.55 26.57
CA PRO A 32 -20.01 -0.38 26.74
C PRO A 32 -20.78 -1.53 26.07
N LYS A 33 -21.62 -2.21 26.85
CA LYS A 33 -22.54 -3.25 26.35
C LYS A 33 -23.62 -2.61 25.46
N PRO A 34 -23.94 -3.19 24.29
CA PRO A 34 -25.06 -2.73 23.49
C PRO A 34 -26.41 -3.04 24.18
N PRO A 35 -27.44 -2.21 23.97
CA PRO A 35 -28.69 -2.30 24.72
C PRO A 35 -29.54 -3.50 24.26
N HIS A 36 -30.04 -4.24 25.24
CA HIS A 36 -31.15 -5.16 25.06
C HIS A 36 -32.46 -4.39 24.83
N SER A 37 -32.99 -4.46 23.61
CA SER A 37 -34.43 -4.59 23.31
C SER A 37 -34.50 -5.09 21.86
N CYS A 38 -35.23 -6.14 21.49
CA CYS A 38 -36.66 -6.26 21.69
C CYS A 38 -37.05 -7.75 21.65
N VAL A 39 -37.67 -8.20 22.74
CA VAL A 39 -38.48 -9.42 22.77
C VAL A 39 -39.85 -9.03 22.22
N ILE A 40 -40.15 -9.43 20.99
CA ILE A 40 -41.53 -9.53 20.49
C ILE A 40 -41.74 -10.96 19.99
N TRP A 41 -42.44 -11.71 20.84
CA TRP A 41 -43.46 -12.68 20.53
C TRP A 41 -43.13 -13.87 19.62
N THR A 42 -42.85 -14.98 20.32
CA THR A 42 -43.30 -16.33 19.99
C THR A 42 -44.82 -16.36 19.72
N VAL A 43 -45.25 -16.25 18.47
CA VAL A 43 -46.52 -16.82 17.97
C VAL A 43 -46.34 -17.22 16.51
N MET A 44 -46.93 -18.36 16.13
CA MET A 44 -47.00 -18.98 14.80
C MET A 44 -45.99 -20.11 14.50
N SER A 45 -46.04 -21.15 15.33
CA SER A 45 -46.08 -22.53 14.81
C SER A 45 -47.55 -22.93 14.65
N SER A 46 -48.11 -22.75 13.44
CA SER A 46 -49.29 -23.45 12.92
C SER A 46 -49.57 -22.95 11.50
N ILE A 47 -50.05 -23.87 10.64
CA ILE A 47 -50.47 -23.68 9.24
C ILE A 47 -49.27 -23.75 8.26
N GLY A 48 -48.98 -24.87 7.58
CA GLY A 48 -49.81 -26.03 7.34
C GLY A 48 -50.95 -25.71 6.36
N ALA A 49 -50.64 -25.83 5.07
CA ALA A 49 -51.57 -26.03 3.95
C ALA A 49 -52.08 -24.78 3.19
N GLU A 50 -52.01 -24.95 1.86
CA GLU A 50 -52.88 -24.39 0.81
C GLU A 50 -52.69 -22.93 0.36
N PHE A 51 -52.08 -22.80 -0.83
CA PHE A 51 -52.60 -21.86 -1.83
C PHE A 51 -52.84 -22.58 -3.17
N PRO A 52 -53.89 -22.21 -3.93
CA PRO A 52 -54.39 -22.95 -5.08
C PRO A 52 -53.84 -22.43 -6.42
N VAL A 53 -53.75 -23.35 -7.37
CA VAL A 53 -54.13 -23.19 -8.79
C VAL A 53 -53.53 -22.00 -9.55
N VAL A 54 -52.44 -22.28 -10.26
CA VAL A 54 -52.08 -21.57 -11.50
C VAL A 54 -52.66 -22.34 -12.70
N ALA A 55 -53.22 -21.57 -13.63
CA ALA A 55 -53.46 -21.87 -15.05
C ALA A 55 -54.62 -22.82 -15.43
N ARG A 56 -55.71 -22.19 -15.90
CA ARG A 56 -56.43 -22.66 -17.11
C ARG A 56 -56.43 -21.54 -18.15
N GLN A 57 -55.49 -21.60 -19.08
CA GLN A 57 -55.63 -21.02 -20.41
C GLN A 57 -55.00 -21.95 -21.45
N ARG A 58 -55.77 -22.15 -22.53
CA ARG A 58 -55.40 -22.66 -23.86
C ARG A 58 -54.91 -24.12 -23.97
N LEU A 59 -55.74 -24.95 -24.60
CA LEU A 59 -55.55 -25.26 -26.03
C LEU A 59 -56.83 -25.90 -26.60
N GLY A 60 -57.30 -25.31 -27.71
CA GLY A 60 -58.32 -25.89 -28.56
C GLY A 60 -57.73 -26.78 -29.66
N TYR A 61 -58.65 -27.25 -30.49
CA TYR A 61 -58.47 -27.92 -31.80
C TYR A 61 -58.11 -29.41 -31.77
N PHE A 62 -59.11 -30.26 -32.03
CA PHE A 62 -59.28 -30.98 -33.31
C PHE A 62 -60.41 -32.03 -33.19
N ARG A 63 -61.57 -31.77 -33.82
CA ARG A 63 -62.19 -32.74 -34.73
C ARG A 63 -63.27 -32.07 -35.56
N GLY A 64 -62.95 -31.87 -36.82
CA GLY A 64 -63.82 -31.31 -37.85
C GLY A 64 -64.89 -32.29 -38.31
N ALA A 65 -65.91 -31.67 -38.89
CA ALA A 65 -67.01 -32.24 -39.63
C ALA A 65 -66.58 -32.91 -40.94
N LEU A 66 -67.36 -33.92 -41.36
CA LEU A 66 -67.49 -34.41 -42.73
C LEU A 66 -69.01 -34.47 -42.98
N ALA A 67 -69.59 -33.44 -43.61
CA ALA A 67 -69.72 -33.25 -45.05
C ALA A 67 -70.95 -34.00 -45.61
N ALA A 68 -71.95 -33.20 -45.97
CA ALA A 68 -73.06 -33.58 -46.82
C ALA A 68 -72.69 -33.37 -48.29
N ASN A 69 -73.46 -34.05 -49.15
CA ASN A 69 -73.90 -33.65 -50.48
C ASN A 69 -73.18 -34.27 -51.70
N MET A 70 -73.92 -35.09 -52.46
CA MET A 70 -74.00 -35.00 -53.92
C MET A 70 -75.34 -35.56 -54.44
N GLU A 71 -75.97 -34.75 -55.28
CA GLU A 71 -77.13 -34.99 -56.15
C GLU A 71 -76.80 -36.03 -57.27
N ARG A 72 -77.65 -36.52 -58.20
CA ARG A 72 -78.76 -35.93 -58.98
C ARG A 72 -79.32 -36.97 -60.01
N LYS A 73 -80.53 -36.70 -60.55
CA LYS A 73 -81.16 -37.07 -61.88
C LYS A 73 -81.82 -38.48 -62.02
N LEU A 74 -83.15 -38.60 -62.16
CA LEU A 74 -84.12 -38.29 -63.26
C LEU A 74 -84.30 -39.42 -64.29
N SER A 75 -85.53 -39.96 -64.40
CA SER A 75 -86.16 -40.32 -65.68
C SER A 75 -87.69 -40.51 -65.55
N VAL A 76 -88.40 -39.78 -66.42
CA VAL A 76 -89.84 -39.74 -66.67
C VAL A 76 -90.21 -40.78 -67.74
N SER A 77 -91.40 -41.39 -67.67
CA SER A 77 -92.17 -41.74 -68.87
C SER A 77 -93.66 -41.90 -68.56
N ALA A 78 -94.48 -41.13 -69.28
CA ALA A 78 -95.94 -41.18 -69.32
C ALA A 78 -96.40 -41.68 -70.70
N ARG A 79 -97.61 -42.25 -70.79
CA ARG A 79 -98.51 -42.30 -71.98
C ARG A 79 -99.87 -42.91 -71.57
N ASN A 80 -100.96 -42.12 -71.58
CA ASN A 80 -102.03 -41.97 -72.61
C ASN A 80 -103.25 -42.90 -72.37
N THR A 81 -104.42 -42.42 -71.90
CA THR A 81 -105.58 -41.79 -72.60
C THR A 81 -106.32 -42.69 -73.62
N GLY A 82 -107.60 -43.03 -73.37
CA GLY A 82 -108.75 -42.49 -74.14
C GLY A 82 -109.96 -43.47 -74.30
N PRO A 83 -111.15 -43.03 -74.81
CA PRO A 83 -112.50 -43.32 -74.26
C PRO A 83 -113.61 -43.78 -75.28
N SER A 84 -114.91 -43.67 -74.90
CA SER A 84 -116.18 -43.56 -75.70
C SER A 84 -117.13 -44.81 -75.68
N LEU A 85 -118.39 -44.75 -75.16
CA LEU A 85 -119.71 -44.32 -75.75
C LEU A 85 -120.01 -44.98 -77.12
N ASP A 86 -121.17 -45.58 -77.47
CA ASP A 86 -122.58 -45.21 -77.19
C ASP A 86 -123.59 -46.26 -77.79
N VAL A 87 -124.92 -46.06 -77.58
CA VAL A 87 -126.09 -46.39 -78.48
C VAL A 87 -126.56 -47.88 -78.61
N ARG A 88 -127.83 -48.29 -78.80
CA ARG A 88 -129.23 -47.79 -78.68
C ARG A 88 -130.18 -48.90 -79.25
N THR A 89 -131.48 -48.82 -78.96
CA THR A 89 -132.65 -49.39 -79.70
C THR A 89 -132.86 -50.91 -79.69
N GLY A 90 -134.07 -51.48 -79.71
CA GLY A 90 -135.45 -51.02 -79.95
C GLY A 90 -136.23 -52.20 -80.56
N GLY A 91 -137.47 -52.45 -80.13
CA GLY A 91 -138.25 -53.64 -80.52
C GLY A 91 -139.07 -53.51 -81.82
N SER A 92 -139.78 -54.60 -82.17
CA SER A 92 -141.06 -54.71 -82.94
C SER A 92 -141.29 -56.22 -83.25
N HIS A 93 -142.40 -56.88 -82.85
CA HIS A 93 -143.69 -56.99 -83.57
C HIS A 93 -143.49 -57.36 -85.06
N GLN A 94 -144.08 -58.38 -85.67
CA GLN A 94 -145.33 -59.12 -85.48
C GLN A 94 -145.26 -60.37 -86.41
N ASN A 95 -146.24 -61.27 -86.26
CA ASN A 95 -146.84 -62.14 -87.30
C ASN A 95 -146.63 -63.67 -87.22
N ILE A 96 -147.76 -64.32 -86.91
CA ILE A 96 -148.28 -65.61 -87.39
C ILE A 96 -147.67 -66.84 -86.66
N GLN A 97 -148.22 -67.31 -85.52
CA GLN A 97 -149.38 -68.25 -85.43
C GLN A 97 -149.30 -69.31 -86.54
N ASP A 98 -148.60 -70.43 -86.39
CA ASP A 98 -148.98 -71.54 -85.53
C ASP A 98 -147.79 -72.48 -85.27
N LYS A 99 -147.47 -72.67 -83.97
CA LYS A 99 -146.82 -73.84 -83.32
C LYS A 99 -146.47 -73.52 -81.85
N ARG A 100 -147.40 -72.85 -81.12
CA ARG A 100 -147.33 -72.44 -79.70
C ARG A 100 -147.47 -73.60 -78.69
N ALA A 101 -146.96 -74.79 -78.99
CA ALA A 101 -146.94 -75.90 -78.04
C ALA A 101 -145.59 -76.64 -77.95
N VAL A 102 -144.65 -76.36 -78.88
CA VAL A 102 -143.30 -77.00 -78.91
C VAL A 102 -142.19 -76.01 -78.49
N ARG A 103 -142.48 -74.71 -78.36
CA ARG A 103 -141.51 -73.68 -77.95
C ARG A 103 -141.40 -73.52 -76.43
N ASP A 104 -142.51 -73.70 -75.69
CA ASP A 104 -142.55 -73.40 -74.25
C ASP A 104 -141.79 -74.45 -73.40
N GLN A 105 -141.69 -75.70 -73.87
CA GLN A 105 -140.81 -76.72 -73.25
C GLN A 105 -139.32 -76.48 -73.54
N SER A 106 -138.96 -75.82 -74.65
CA SER A 106 -137.57 -75.50 -75.01
C SER A 106 -137.03 -74.29 -74.24
N SER A 107 -137.87 -73.28 -73.94
CA SER A 107 -137.46 -72.10 -73.17
C SER A 107 -137.24 -72.39 -71.68
N GLU A 108 -138.01 -73.31 -71.07
CA GLU A 108 -137.82 -73.69 -69.66
C GLU A 108 -136.53 -74.49 -69.40
N ALA A 109 -136.05 -75.25 -70.39
CA ALA A 109 -134.78 -75.98 -70.28
C ALA A 109 -133.56 -75.04 -70.36
N VAL A 110 -133.66 -73.93 -71.10
CA VAL A 110 -132.57 -72.94 -71.24
C VAL A 110 -132.48 -72.04 -70.01
N THR A 111 -133.60 -71.65 -69.39
CA THR A 111 -133.59 -70.83 -68.17
C THR A 111 -133.01 -71.59 -66.97
N LYS A 112 -133.28 -72.90 -66.83
CA LYS A 112 -132.68 -73.75 -65.78
C LYS A 112 -131.15 -73.89 -65.93
N LYS A 113 -130.64 -74.09 -67.14
CA LYS A 113 -129.19 -74.16 -67.40
C LYS A 113 -128.47 -72.83 -67.10
N ASN A 114 -129.12 -71.70 -67.38
CA ASN A 114 -128.56 -70.38 -67.08
C ASN A 114 -128.51 -70.09 -65.57
N THR A 115 -129.48 -70.57 -64.78
CA THR A 115 -129.43 -70.44 -63.31
C THR A 115 -128.31 -71.28 -62.69
N GLU A 116 -128.05 -72.50 -63.17
CA GLU A 116 -126.98 -73.36 -62.64
C GLU A 116 -125.57 -72.82 -62.96
N THR A 117 -125.35 -72.33 -64.17
CA THR A 117 -124.07 -71.74 -64.58
C THR A 117 -123.75 -70.44 -63.82
N SER A 118 -124.75 -69.59 -63.56
CA SER A 118 -124.62 -68.42 -62.68
C SER A 118 -124.24 -68.81 -61.24
N GLY A 119 -124.82 -69.90 -60.71
CA GLY A 119 -124.47 -70.43 -59.39
C GLY A 119 -123.01 -70.89 -59.30
N GLN A 120 -122.53 -71.65 -60.29
CA GLN A 120 -121.15 -72.14 -60.30
C GLN A 120 -120.12 -71.02 -60.42
N LEU A 121 -120.40 -69.97 -61.19
CA LEU A 121 -119.53 -68.80 -61.30
C LEU A 121 -119.42 -68.03 -59.98
N ARG A 122 -120.52 -67.90 -59.22
CA ARG A 122 -120.51 -67.25 -57.90
C ARG A 122 -119.68 -68.02 -56.88
N GLU A 123 -119.76 -69.35 -56.86
CA GLU A 123 -118.97 -70.17 -55.93
C GLU A 123 -117.47 -70.14 -56.27
N LYS A 124 -117.10 -70.19 -57.56
CA LYS A 124 -115.71 -70.03 -58.00
C LYS A 124 -115.15 -68.67 -57.59
N ASN A 125 -115.94 -67.60 -57.70
CA ASN A 125 -115.52 -66.25 -57.28
C ASN A 125 -115.34 -66.16 -55.74
N ARG A 126 -116.19 -66.82 -54.95
CA ARG A 126 -116.03 -66.91 -53.49
C ARG A 126 -114.72 -67.62 -53.11
N LYS A 127 -114.40 -68.76 -53.74
CA LYS A 127 -113.15 -69.51 -53.50
C LYS A 127 -111.89 -68.76 -53.98
N ALA A 128 -112.01 -67.93 -55.01
CA ALA A 128 -110.91 -67.09 -55.47
C ALA A 128 -110.57 -65.95 -54.49
N ARG A 129 -111.57 -65.40 -53.78
CA ARG A 129 -111.36 -64.33 -52.80
C ARG A 129 -110.79 -64.80 -51.45
N THR A 130 -111.01 -66.05 -51.05
CA THR A 130 -110.48 -66.57 -49.77
C THR A 130 -109.00 -66.94 -49.82
N LYS A 131 -108.47 -67.34 -50.98
CA LYS A 131 -107.05 -67.71 -51.15
C LYS A 131 -106.04 -66.57 -50.90
N PRO A 132 -106.21 -65.33 -51.42
CA PRO A 132 -105.26 -64.26 -51.16
C PRO A 132 -105.31 -63.71 -49.72
N ALA A 133 -106.45 -63.86 -49.02
CA ALA A 133 -106.59 -63.38 -47.64
C ALA A 133 -105.77 -64.21 -46.63
N ALA A 134 -105.72 -65.53 -46.80
CA ALA A 134 -104.92 -66.42 -45.94
C ALA A 134 -103.40 -66.26 -46.17
N ALA A 135 -102.97 -66.03 -47.41
CA ALA A 135 -101.56 -65.82 -47.74
C ALA A 135 -101.00 -64.50 -47.18
N GLN A 136 -101.83 -63.46 -47.03
CA GLN A 136 -101.41 -62.19 -46.43
C GLN A 136 -101.20 -62.27 -44.91
N THR A 137 -101.98 -63.08 -44.18
CA THR A 137 -101.78 -63.24 -42.74
C THR A 137 -100.50 -64.01 -42.43
N GLU A 138 -100.22 -65.09 -43.16
CA GLU A 138 -99.00 -65.90 -42.95
C GLU A 138 -97.72 -65.12 -43.32
N GLY A 139 -97.72 -64.38 -44.44
CA GLY A 139 -96.58 -63.55 -44.86
C GLY A 139 -96.24 -62.43 -43.86
N ALA A 140 -97.24 -61.89 -43.14
CA ALA A 140 -97.02 -60.86 -42.12
C ALA A 140 -96.45 -61.41 -40.80
N HIS A 141 -96.70 -62.68 -40.47
CA HIS A 141 -96.11 -63.32 -39.29
C HIS A 141 -94.64 -63.70 -39.51
N ILE A 142 -94.29 -64.18 -40.70
CA ILE A 142 -92.90 -64.56 -41.03
C ILE A 142 -92.00 -63.31 -41.07
N LYS A 143 -92.43 -62.22 -41.69
CA LYS A 143 -91.65 -60.96 -41.71
C LYS A 143 -91.39 -60.39 -40.33
N ARG A 144 -92.38 -60.42 -39.41
CA ARG A 144 -92.18 -59.96 -38.03
C ARG A 144 -91.23 -60.85 -37.23
N ARG A 145 -91.28 -62.18 -37.43
CA ARG A 145 -90.37 -63.10 -36.74
C ARG A 145 -88.91 -62.91 -37.20
N VAL A 146 -88.69 -62.81 -38.51
CA VAL A 146 -87.34 -62.58 -39.07
C VAL A 146 -86.75 -61.23 -38.61
N LEU A 147 -87.55 -60.16 -38.58
CA LEU A 147 -87.10 -58.85 -38.07
C LEU A 147 -86.74 -58.90 -36.58
N VAL A 148 -87.52 -59.58 -35.75
CA VAL A 148 -87.22 -59.73 -34.31
C VAL A 148 -85.96 -60.57 -34.09
N ASP A 149 -85.75 -61.64 -34.87
CA ASP A 149 -84.57 -62.49 -34.78
C ASP A 149 -83.30 -61.77 -35.28
N GLU A 150 -83.40 -60.95 -36.32
CA GLU A 150 -82.29 -60.12 -36.85
C GLU A 150 -81.92 -58.96 -35.90
N GLU A 151 -82.92 -58.29 -35.30
CA GLU A 151 -82.71 -57.23 -34.31
C GLU A 151 -82.14 -57.77 -33.00
N THR A 152 -82.59 -58.95 -32.55
CA THR A 152 -82.05 -59.58 -31.34
C THR A 152 -80.63 -60.11 -31.54
N CYS A 153 -80.32 -60.71 -32.69
CA CYS A 153 -78.97 -61.12 -33.07
C CYS A 153 -78.03 -59.90 -33.15
N SER A 154 -78.45 -58.83 -33.84
CA SER A 154 -77.72 -57.56 -33.90
C SER A 154 -77.53 -56.91 -32.53
N ARG A 155 -78.53 -57.00 -31.64
CA ARG A 155 -78.45 -56.48 -30.27
C ARG A 155 -77.49 -57.29 -29.40
N MET A 156 -77.44 -58.61 -29.55
CA MET A 156 -76.48 -59.47 -28.84
C MET A 156 -75.06 -59.17 -29.33
N GLN A 157 -74.85 -59.12 -30.64
CA GLN A 157 -73.56 -58.75 -31.22
C GLN A 157 -73.13 -57.32 -30.81
N ARG A 158 -74.05 -56.35 -30.77
CA ARG A 158 -73.78 -55.00 -30.23
C ARG A 158 -73.43 -55.02 -28.73
N LYS A 159 -74.10 -55.84 -27.92
CA LYS A 159 -73.78 -55.99 -26.49
C LYS A 159 -72.42 -56.64 -26.27
N GLU A 160 -72.05 -57.63 -27.07
CA GLU A 160 -70.75 -58.30 -27.04
C GLU A 160 -69.63 -57.37 -27.50
N THR A 161 -69.82 -56.66 -28.62
CA THR A 161 -68.87 -55.61 -29.07
C THR A 161 -68.75 -54.48 -28.03
N HIS A 162 -69.85 -54.09 -27.37
CA HIS A 162 -69.82 -53.10 -26.30
C HIS A 162 -69.06 -53.61 -25.07
N ALA A 163 -69.30 -54.86 -24.64
CA ALA A 163 -68.61 -55.46 -23.51
C ALA A 163 -67.10 -55.62 -23.76
N THR A 164 -66.70 -56.05 -24.96
CA THR A 164 -65.29 -56.14 -25.36
C THR A 164 -64.63 -54.76 -25.42
N LEU A 165 -65.31 -53.74 -25.97
CA LEU A 165 -64.84 -52.36 -25.93
C LEU A 165 -64.72 -51.83 -24.50
N GLN A 166 -65.67 -52.13 -23.61
CA GLN A 166 -65.60 -51.77 -22.20
C GLN A 166 -64.40 -52.41 -21.50
N GLN A 167 -64.15 -53.72 -21.73
CA GLN A 167 -62.96 -54.40 -21.22
C GLN A 167 -61.66 -53.75 -21.72
N GLN A 168 -61.59 -53.38 -23.00
CA GLN A 168 -60.43 -52.66 -23.54
C GLN A 168 -60.26 -51.27 -22.90
N VAL A 169 -61.35 -50.54 -22.66
CA VAL A 169 -61.32 -49.25 -21.97
C VAL A 169 -60.85 -49.42 -20.52
N PHE A 170 -61.34 -50.43 -19.80
CA PHE A 170 -60.89 -50.73 -18.43
C PHE A 170 -59.41 -51.12 -18.38
N PHE A 171 -58.95 -51.96 -19.32
CA PHE A 171 -57.53 -52.32 -19.41
C PHE A 171 -56.66 -51.09 -19.68
N LYS A 172 -57.04 -50.24 -20.65
CA LYS A 172 -56.33 -48.99 -20.96
C LYS A 172 -56.35 -48.01 -19.79
N ALA A 173 -57.47 -47.91 -19.05
CA ALA A 173 -57.56 -47.08 -17.85
C ALA A 173 -56.67 -47.60 -16.72
N LYS A 174 -56.62 -48.92 -16.49
CA LYS A 174 -55.71 -49.54 -15.50
C LYS A 174 -54.24 -49.32 -15.87
N LEU A 175 -53.90 -49.47 -17.15
CA LEU A 175 -52.57 -49.19 -17.66
C LEU A 175 -52.21 -47.70 -17.49
N LEU A 176 -53.13 -46.79 -17.85
CA LEU A 176 -52.94 -45.35 -17.67
C LEU A 176 -52.76 -44.98 -16.20
N ASN A 177 -53.55 -45.55 -15.28
CA ASN A 177 -53.43 -45.31 -13.85
C ASN A 177 -52.08 -45.83 -13.31
N SER A 178 -51.62 -47.00 -13.76
CA SER A 178 -50.30 -47.54 -13.42
C SER A 178 -49.18 -46.62 -13.91
N MET A 179 -49.23 -46.18 -15.17
CA MET A 179 -48.24 -45.25 -15.73
C MET A 179 -48.28 -43.88 -15.04
N THR A 180 -49.47 -43.40 -14.67
CA THR A 180 -49.64 -42.13 -13.94
C THR A 180 -49.05 -42.24 -12.55
N HIS A 181 -49.27 -43.35 -11.85
CA HIS A 181 -48.64 -43.61 -10.56
C HIS A 181 -47.11 -43.67 -10.69
N SER A 182 -46.58 -44.41 -11.69
CA SER A 182 -45.13 -44.50 -11.93
C SER A 182 -44.53 -43.13 -12.24
N THR A 183 -45.21 -42.32 -13.05
CA THR A 183 -44.79 -40.94 -13.35
C THR A 183 -44.82 -40.07 -12.10
N ARG A 184 -45.83 -40.22 -11.23
CA ARG A 184 -45.93 -39.48 -9.97
C ARG A 184 -44.80 -39.84 -9.01
N THR A 185 -44.47 -41.13 -8.85
CA THR A 185 -43.37 -41.56 -7.98
C THR A 185 -42.02 -41.08 -8.50
N LEU A 186 -41.79 -41.18 -9.81
CA LEU A 186 -40.56 -40.63 -10.41
C LEU A 186 -40.46 -39.12 -10.23
N ARG A 187 -41.59 -38.41 -10.33
CA ARG A 187 -41.62 -36.96 -10.08
C ARG A 187 -41.32 -36.61 -8.62
N GLN A 188 -41.88 -37.36 -7.67
CA GLN A 188 -41.57 -37.20 -6.25
C GLN A 188 -40.08 -37.44 -5.98
N HIS A 189 -39.50 -38.52 -6.52
CA HIS A 189 -38.06 -38.77 -6.38
C HIS A 189 -37.19 -37.70 -7.04
N LEU A 190 -37.60 -37.16 -8.19
CA LEU A 190 -36.89 -36.03 -8.81
C LEU A 190 -36.94 -34.78 -7.93
N ASP A 191 -38.07 -34.50 -7.28
CA ASP A 191 -38.21 -33.36 -6.40
C ASP A 191 -37.41 -33.57 -5.09
N GLU A 192 -37.38 -34.79 -4.53
CA GLU A 192 -36.50 -35.17 -3.41
C GLU A 192 -35.02 -34.94 -3.76
N LEU A 193 -34.56 -35.43 -4.92
CA LEU A 193 -33.17 -35.25 -5.37
C LEU A 193 -32.82 -33.77 -5.61
N LYS A 194 -33.74 -32.97 -6.12
CA LYS A 194 -33.54 -31.52 -6.25
C LYS A 194 -33.37 -30.86 -4.87
N MET A 195 -34.20 -31.23 -3.90
CA MET A 195 -34.09 -30.70 -2.54
C MET A 195 -32.76 -31.10 -1.88
N GLU A 196 -32.30 -32.34 -2.07
CA GLU A 196 -30.98 -32.77 -1.61
C GLU A 196 -29.85 -32.01 -2.29
N GLN A 197 -29.95 -31.78 -3.60
CA GLN A 197 -28.95 -31.01 -4.34
C GLN A 197 -28.87 -29.56 -3.84
N GLU A 198 -30.00 -28.91 -3.61
CA GLU A 198 -30.02 -27.55 -3.04
C GLU A 198 -29.47 -27.52 -1.60
N ARG A 199 -29.79 -28.53 -0.78
CA ARG A 199 -29.20 -28.67 0.57
C ARG A 199 -27.68 -28.79 0.51
N LEU A 200 -27.15 -29.61 -0.41
CA LEU A 200 -25.70 -29.77 -0.61
C LEU A 200 -25.04 -28.50 -1.15
N LYS A 201 -25.70 -27.76 -2.05
CA LYS A 201 -25.21 -26.46 -2.53
C LYS A 201 -25.13 -25.45 -1.39
N GLN A 202 -26.18 -25.35 -0.57
CA GLN A 202 -26.18 -24.48 0.61
C GLN A 202 -25.08 -24.86 1.59
N GLN A 203 -24.91 -26.16 1.88
CA GLN A 203 -23.85 -26.64 2.76
C GLN A 203 -22.46 -26.28 2.20
N ARG A 204 -22.20 -26.55 0.91
CA ARG A 204 -20.93 -26.17 0.25
C ARG A 204 -20.68 -24.67 0.29
N SER A 205 -21.72 -23.85 0.11
CA SER A 205 -21.58 -22.38 0.20
C SER A 205 -21.23 -21.93 1.62
N ARG A 206 -21.81 -22.56 2.65
CA ARG A 206 -21.47 -22.28 4.06
C ARG A 206 -20.06 -22.71 4.39
N GLU A 207 -19.65 -23.92 4.02
CA GLU A 207 -18.29 -24.42 4.21
C GLU A 207 -17.27 -23.52 3.50
N ALA A 208 -17.55 -23.09 2.27
CA ALA A 208 -16.70 -22.15 1.53
C ALA A 208 -16.56 -20.80 2.24
N VAL A 209 -17.65 -20.26 2.80
CA VAL A 209 -17.62 -19.01 3.58
C VAL A 209 -16.86 -19.20 4.90
N GLU A 210 -17.04 -20.33 5.58
CA GLU A 210 -16.29 -20.62 6.81
C GLU A 210 -14.79 -20.76 6.55
N ASP A 211 -14.40 -21.40 5.44
CA ASP A 211 -13.01 -21.54 5.04
C ASP A 211 -12.41 -20.19 4.62
N THR A 212 -13.14 -19.32 3.91
CA THR A 212 -12.63 -17.97 3.60
C THR A 212 -12.44 -17.12 4.85
N VAL A 213 -13.38 -17.19 5.81
CA VAL A 213 -13.24 -16.50 7.10
C VAL A 213 -12.06 -17.07 7.91
N ARG A 214 -11.86 -18.39 7.88
CA ARG A 214 -10.70 -19.03 8.52
C ARG A 214 -9.39 -18.58 7.89
N LEU A 215 -9.31 -18.53 6.56
CA LEU A 215 -8.14 -18.04 5.83
C LEU A 215 -7.82 -16.59 6.19
N GLN A 216 -8.82 -15.70 6.14
CA GLN A 216 -8.64 -14.29 6.54
C GLN A 216 -8.14 -14.16 7.99
N ARG A 217 -8.65 -14.96 8.92
CA ARG A 217 -8.17 -14.97 10.32
C ARG A 217 -6.71 -15.40 10.40
N MET A 218 -6.32 -16.43 9.66
CA MET A 218 -4.94 -16.93 9.62
C MET A 218 -3.99 -15.91 8.98
N GLU A 219 -4.42 -15.24 7.91
CA GLU A 219 -3.66 -14.16 7.26
C GLU A 219 -3.44 -12.98 8.23
N ASN A 220 -4.50 -12.52 8.90
CA ASN A 220 -4.41 -11.46 9.92
C ASN A 220 -3.47 -11.85 11.07
N SER A 221 -3.51 -13.11 11.51
CA SER A 221 -2.61 -13.63 12.55
C SER A 221 -1.15 -13.66 12.07
N LEU A 222 -0.92 -14.06 10.82
CA LEU A 222 0.40 -14.09 10.20
C LEU A 222 0.98 -12.67 10.04
N ASP A 223 0.17 -11.72 9.58
CA ASP A 223 0.60 -10.33 9.40
C ASP A 223 0.87 -9.66 10.75
N THR A 224 0.06 -9.94 11.77
CA THR A 224 0.32 -9.52 13.15
C THR A 224 1.68 -10.07 13.62
N SER A 225 1.97 -11.35 13.36
CA SER A 225 3.23 -11.97 13.73
C SER A 225 4.43 -11.38 12.98
N ARG A 226 4.27 -11.06 11.68
CA ARG A 226 5.29 -10.37 10.86
C ARG A 226 5.56 -8.95 11.35
N LEU A 227 4.53 -8.22 11.80
CA LEU A 227 4.69 -6.90 12.40
C LEU A 227 5.46 -7.00 13.72
N LYS A 228 5.09 -7.96 14.59
CA LYS A 228 5.83 -8.23 15.84
C LYS A 228 7.31 -8.56 15.57
N LEU A 229 7.60 -9.39 14.56
CA LEU A 229 8.97 -9.71 14.17
C LEU A 229 9.76 -8.47 13.72
N ARG A 230 9.17 -7.63 12.87
CA ARG A 230 9.80 -6.37 12.43
C ARG A 230 10.06 -5.42 13.59
N LEU A 231 9.14 -5.33 14.54
CA LEU A 231 9.33 -4.54 15.76
C LEU A 231 10.49 -5.07 16.60
N VAL A 232 10.54 -6.38 16.85
CA VAL A 232 11.65 -7.02 17.58
C VAL A 232 12.99 -6.78 16.86
N GLN A 233 13.04 -6.88 15.54
CA GLN A 233 14.24 -6.59 14.74
C GLN A 233 14.67 -5.12 14.86
N SER A 234 13.71 -4.18 14.82
CA SER A 234 13.98 -2.75 15.00
C SER A 234 14.51 -2.45 16.40
N ILE A 235 13.89 -3.02 17.43
CA ILE A 235 14.33 -2.90 18.82
C ILE A 235 15.74 -3.49 18.98
N ALA A 236 15.99 -4.69 18.46
CA ALA A 236 17.30 -5.33 18.50
C ALA A 236 18.39 -4.51 17.78
N ALA A 237 18.06 -3.90 16.64
CA ALA A 237 18.98 -3.00 15.95
C ALA A 237 19.26 -1.73 16.76
N SER A 238 18.25 -1.19 17.45
CA SER A 238 18.39 -0.02 18.32
C SER A 238 19.23 -0.34 19.57
N THR A 239 18.96 -1.46 20.25
CA THR A 239 19.75 -1.90 21.41
C THR A 239 21.20 -2.20 21.02
N GLN A 240 21.43 -2.80 19.85
CA GLN A 240 22.79 -3.02 19.35
C GLN A 240 23.54 -1.71 19.10
N LYS A 241 22.88 -0.68 18.54
CA LYS A 241 23.47 0.65 18.39
C LYS A 241 23.82 1.27 19.75
N LEU A 242 22.92 1.13 20.73
CA LEU A 242 23.14 1.63 22.07
C LEU A 242 24.32 0.92 22.76
N ILE A 243 24.42 -0.40 22.62
CA ILE A 243 25.56 -1.19 23.12
C ILE A 243 26.86 -0.72 22.47
N ASN A 244 26.87 -0.53 21.15
CA ASN A 244 28.07 -0.05 20.46
C ASN A 244 28.46 1.36 20.93
N HIS A 245 27.49 2.25 21.10
CA HIS A 245 27.73 3.58 21.64
C HIS A 245 28.34 3.55 23.04
N PHE A 246 27.82 2.70 23.93
CA PHE A 246 28.40 2.53 25.27
C PHE A 246 29.80 1.94 25.24
N LYS A 247 30.07 0.99 24.33
CA LYS A 247 31.43 0.45 24.15
C LYS A 247 32.40 1.54 23.67
N ASP A 248 32.00 2.35 22.71
CA ASP A 248 32.81 3.46 22.21
C ASP A 248 33.06 4.49 23.34
N GLN A 249 32.03 4.82 24.12
CA GLN A 249 32.17 5.68 25.29
C GLN A 249 33.14 5.11 26.32
N SER A 250 33.03 3.82 26.66
CA SER A 250 33.97 3.14 27.57
C SER A 250 35.41 3.26 27.08
N LEU A 251 35.68 2.99 25.80
CA LEU A 251 37.01 3.12 25.22
C LEU A 251 37.54 4.55 25.26
N THR A 252 36.69 5.55 24.98
CA THR A 252 37.10 6.96 25.06
C THR A 252 37.40 7.41 26.49
N HIS A 253 36.62 6.95 27.47
CA HIS A 253 36.83 7.27 28.88
C HIS A 253 38.09 6.60 29.43
N GLU A 254 38.35 5.34 29.05
CA GLU A 254 39.61 4.66 29.39
C GLU A 254 40.82 5.44 28.86
N GLY A 255 40.81 5.86 27.60
CA GLY A 255 41.89 6.68 27.05
C GLY A 255 42.05 8.06 27.72
N GLN A 256 40.95 8.67 28.16
CA GLN A 256 40.99 9.92 28.94
C GLN A 256 41.57 9.70 30.35
N LEU A 257 41.22 8.59 31.00
CA LEU A 257 41.76 8.23 32.31
C LEU A 257 43.27 7.98 32.22
N ASP A 258 43.73 7.22 31.23
CA ASP A 258 45.16 6.96 31.00
C ASP A 258 45.94 8.27 30.77
N ALA A 259 45.37 9.21 30.01
CA ALA A 259 45.97 10.51 29.78
C ALA A 259 46.09 11.35 31.08
N LEU A 260 45.03 11.36 31.90
CA LEU A 260 45.04 12.04 33.20
C LEU A 260 46.01 11.38 34.18
N GLU A 261 46.09 10.06 34.20
CA GLU A 261 47.07 9.32 35.01
C GLU A 261 48.50 9.66 34.60
N ALA A 262 48.79 9.69 33.31
CA ALA A 262 50.09 10.10 32.78
C ALA A 262 50.44 11.54 33.17
N GLU A 263 49.47 12.46 33.13
CA GLU A 263 49.66 13.85 33.57
C GLU A 263 49.92 13.95 35.07
N ILE A 264 49.16 13.23 35.90
CA ILE A 264 49.39 13.16 37.35
C ILE A 264 50.79 12.63 37.66
N LEU A 265 51.24 11.57 36.97
CA LEU A 265 52.59 11.03 37.13
C LEU A 265 53.67 12.05 36.74
N LYS A 266 53.46 12.80 35.65
CA LYS A 266 54.35 13.87 35.21
C LYS A 266 54.43 14.99 36.24
N GLU A 267 53.30 15.43 36.79
CA GLU A 267 53.25 16.47 37.83
C GLU A 267 53.88 15.99 39.15
N ARG A 268 53.65 14.74 39.56
CA ARG A 268 54.35 14.14 40.71
C ARG A 268 55.87 14.12 40.50
N GLY A 269 56.34 13.78 39.31
CA GLY A 269 57.77 13.84 38.96
C GLY A 269 58.33 15.26 39.00
N LYS A 270 57.58 16.27 38.54
CA LYS A 270 57.97 17.69 38.66
C LYS A 270 58.04 18.13 40.12
N LEU A 271 57.07 17.73 40.95
CA LEU A 271 57.04 18.06 42.38
C LEU A 271 58.24 17.47 43.11
N GLN A 272 58.60 16.20 42.84
CA GLN A 272 59.80 15.57 43.40
C GLN A 272 61.07 16.33 43.01
N LYS A 273 61.23 16.71 41.72
CA LYS A 273 62.36 17.52 41.27
C LYS A 273 62.44 18.87 42.00
N LEU A 274 61.31 19.53 42.23
CA LEU A 274 61.26 20.78 43.00
C LEU A 274 61.59 20.59 44.47
N GLN A 275 61.15 19.49 45.09
CA GLN A 275 61.50 19.15 46.48
C GLN A 275 63.02 18.93 46.63
N VAL A 276 63.65 18.20 45.71
CA VAL A 276 65.12 18.02 45.70
C VAL A 276 65.82 19.38 45.54
N LYS A 277 65.36 20.24 44.63
CA LYS A 277 65.91 21.60 44.49
C LYS A 277 65.77 22.43 45.77
N LYS A 278 64.62 22.34 46.45
CA LYS A 278 64.38 23.02 47.73
C LYS A 278 65.34 22.53 48.81
N LEU A 279 65.53 21.22 48.93
CA LEU A 279 66.47 20.61 49.89
C LEU A 279 67.90 21.05 49.59
N ASN A 280 68.33 21.00 48.34
CA ASN A 280 69.66 21.48 47.93
C ASN A 280 69.84 22.98 48.24
N ALA A 281 68.85 23.82 47.96
CA ALA A 281 68.90 25.24 48.30
C ALA A 281 68.90 25.50 49.81
N GLN A 282 68.33 24.60 50.62
CA GLN A 282 68.38 24.68 52.07
C GLN A 282 69.76 24.27 52.59
N LEU A 283 70.31 23.15 52.11
CA LEU A 283 71.68 22.72 52.43
C LEU A 283 72.73 23.77 52.04
N LEU A 284 72.60 24.41 50.88
CA LEU A 284 73.50 25.49 50.45
C LEU A 284 73.40 26.72 51.35
N ARG A 285 72.19 27.08 51.81
CA ARG A 285 72.00 28.17 52.76
C ARG A 285 72.62 27.86 54.11
N ASP A 286 72.39 26.66 54.63
CA ASP A 286 72.93 26.23 55.92
C ASP A 286 74.48 26.16 55.87
N ALA A 287 75.04 25.67 54.77
CA ALA A 287 76.49 25.67 54.53
C ALA A 287 77.07 27.08 54.49
N CYS A 288 76.45 27.99 53.74
CA CYS A 288 76.90 29.39 53.66
C CYS A 288 76.79 30.12 55.01
N GLN A 289 75.75 29.84 55.80
CA GLN A 289 75.61 30.36 57.16
C GLN A 289 76.70 29.82 58.08
N ALA A 290 76.98 28.51 58.03
CA ALA A 290 78.04 27.88 58.81
C ALA A 290 79.43 28.45 58.45
N GLU A 291 79.74 28.60 57.15
CA GLU A 291 80.98 29.24 56.69
C GLU A 291 81.08 30.69 57.17
N GLN A 292 80.00 31.46 57.10
CA GLN A 292 79.98 32.84 57.61
C GLN A 292 80.21 32.88 59.13
N GLN A 293 79.68 31.91 59.86
CA GLN A 293 79.83 31.81 61.31
C GLN A 293 81.27 31.42 61.69
N GLN A 294 81.87 30.47 60.98
CA GLN A 294 83.28 30.10 61.10
C GLN A 294 84.20 31.29 60.80
N GLN A 295 83.96 32.05 59.73
CA GLN A 295 84.74 33.25 59.43
C GLN A 295 84.66 34.30 60.55
N LYS A 296 83.47 34.51 61.15
CA LYS A 296 83.31 35.42 62.29
C LYS A 296 84.07 34.92 63.51
N GLU A 297 84.00 33.63 63.83
CA GLU A 297 84.76 33.02 64.92
C GLU A 297 86.27 33.14 64.71
N GLU A 298 86.76 32.87 63.49
CA GLU A 298 88.17 33.06 63.14
C GLU A 298 88.63 34.52 63.27
N LEU A 299 87.80 35.49 62.86
CA LEU A 299 88.09 36.92 63.03
C LEU A 299 88.16 37.29 64.50
N LEU A 300 87.22 36.83 65.33
CA LEU A 300 87.25 37.07 66.77
C LEU A 300 88.50 36.44 67.41
N LEU A 301 88.88 35.23 67.01
CA LEU A 301 90.12 34.59 67.49
C LEU A 301 91.38 35.35 67.07
N LYS A 302 91.43 35.86 65.84
CA LYS A 302 92.53 36.73 65.37
C LYS A 302 92.59 38.03 66.17
N GLU A 303 91.44 38.70 66.39
CA GLU A 303 91.37 39.90 67.23
C GLU A 303 91.80 39.63 68.68
N LEU A 304 91.41 38.51 69.27
CA LEU A 304 91.82 38.13 70.62
C LEU A 304 93.34 37.90 70.70
N LYS A 305 93.91 37.17 69.73
CA LYS A 305 95.37 36.97 69.63
C LYS A 305 96.11 38.30 69.46
N GLU A 306 95.60 39.21 68.62
CA GLU A 306 96.19 40.54 68.47
C GLU A 306 96.09 41.38 69.74
N ARG A 307 94.94 41.35 70.44
CA ARG A 307 94.78 42.05 71.72
C ARG A 307 95.72 41.51 72.78
N GLU A 308 95.89 40.19 72.85
CA GLU A 308 96.83 39.53 73.76
C GLU A 308 98.28 39.89 73.41
N GLN A 309 98.66 39.90 72.13
CA GLN A 309 99.98 40.36 71.68
C GLN A 309 100.23 41.83 72.04
N ARG A 310 99.25 42.72 71.82
CA ARG A 310 99.34 44.14 72.19
C ARG A 310 99.48 44.29 73.71
N SER A 311 98.67 43.58 74.48
CA SER A 311 98.74 43.57 75.95
C SER A 311 100.10 43.05 76.45
N GLY A 312 100.58 41.92 75.92
CA GLY A 312 101.89 41.37 76.23
C GLY A 312 103.03 42.32 75.88
N HIS A 313 102.94 43.04 74.76
CA HIS A 313 103.89 44.09 74.39
C HIS A 313 103.85 45.28 75.36
N PHE A 314 102.68 45.73 75.82
CA PHE A 314 102.59 46.77 76.86
C PHE A 314 103.14 46.30 78.21
N ILE A 315 102.85 45.06 78.62
CA ILE A 315 103.44 44.46 79.83
C ILE A 315 104.96 44.40 79.70
N LYS A 316 105.49 43.98 78.55
CA LYS A 316 106.93 43.98 78.29
C LYS A 316 107.51 45.38 78.35
N LYS A 317 106.89 46.38 77.71
CA LYS A 317 107.32 47.78 77.80
C LYS A 317 107.32 48.31 79.24
N LEU A 318 106.34 47.94 80.05
CA LEU A 318 106.29 48.31 81.47
C LEU A 318 107.42 47.65 82.25
N LYS A 319 107.69 46.35 82.01
CA LYS A 319 108.85 45.66 82.60
C LYS A 319 110.17 46.27 82.15
N ASP A 320 110.34 46.52 80.87
CA ASP A 320 111.54 47.16 80.32
C ASP A 320 111.68 48.60 80.86
N ALA A 321 110.58 49.32 81.11
CA ALA A 321 110.59 50.63 81.75
C ALA A 321 110.88 50.56 83.26
N ASP A 322 110.48 49.50 83.94
CA ASP A 322 110.82 49.21 85.35
C ASP A 322 112.30 48.82 85.47
N ASP A 323 112.78 47.91 84.62
CA ASP A 323 114.20 47.54 84.47
C ASP A 323 115.05 48.76 84.05
N ASN A 324 114.53 49.63 83.19
CA ASN A 324 115.20 50.86 82.81
C ASN A 324 115.08 51.94 83.89
N ALA A 325 113.99 52.03 84.67
CA ALA A 325 113.90 52.87 85.85
C ALA A 325 114.91 52.40 86.90
N GLU A 326 115.10 51.09 87.07
CA GLU A 326 116.13 50.49 87.91
C GLU A 326 117.55 50.78 87.38
N LYS A 327 117.75 50.79 86.05
CA LYS A 327 119.02 51.20 85.41
C LYS A 327 119.26 52.72 85.41
N THR A 328 118.21 53.53 85.34
CA THR A 328 118.26 55.02 85.30
C THR A 328 118.23 55.65 86.69
N GLU A 329 117.83 54.93 87.74
CA GLU A 329 118.25 55.21 89.13
C GLU A 329 119.76 55.00 89.31
N LYS A 330 120.41 54.20 88.46
CA LYS A 330 121.86 53.90 88.53
C LYS A 330 122.73 54.58 87.48
N LYS A 331 122.24 55.50 86.64
CA LYS A 331 123.12 56.28 85.74
C LYS A 331 122.47 57.55 85.19
N LEU A 332 123.14 58.66 85.50
CA LEU A 332 123.00 59.99 84.92
C LEU A 332 123.37 60.03 83.42
N ARG A 333 122.54 60.77 82.68
CA ARG A 333 122.81 61.68 81.53
C ARG A 333 123.17 61.12 80.12
N PRO A 334 122.88 61.95 79.07
CA PRO A 334 122.43 61.53 77.72
C PRO A 334 123.40 61.95 76.59
N ASP A 335 123.12 61.49 75.36
CA ASP A 335 123.26 62.22 74.06
C ASP A 335 123.03 61.21 72.92
N GLU A 336 122.07 61.38 72.00
CA GLU A 336 121.92 62.36 70.89
C GLU A 336 122.35 61.76 69.54
N MET A 337 121.39 61.75 68.59
CA MET A 337 121.60 62.05 67.16
C MET A 337 122.29 60.95 66.29
N SER A 338 122.00 60.71 65.00
CA SER A 338 121.26 61.42 63.96
C SER A 338 121.43 60.69 62.60
N ILE A 339 120.40 60.78 61.73
CA ILE A 339 120.40 60.96 60.24
C ILE A 339 120.99 59.84 59.33
N GLU A 340 120.16 59.24 58.44
CA GLU A 340 120.03 59.48 56.96
C GLU A 340 121.36 59.33 56.18
N ALA A 341 121.48 58.91 54.93
CA ALA A 341 120.60 58.55 53.82
C ALA A 341 121.51 57.92 52.72
N GLN A 342 120.89 57.65 51.57
CA GLN A 342 121.48 57.52 50.21
C GLN A 342 121.94 56.11 49.83
N GLU A 343 121.21 55.45 48.93
CA GLU A 343 121.22 55.64 47.46
C GLU A 343 122.59 55.38 46.84
N SER A 344 122.61 54.45 45.88
CA SER A 344 123.35 54.45 44.59
C SER A 344 123.44 52.98 44.14
N THR A 345 122.61 52.51 43.21
CA THR A 345 122.84 52.52 41.74
C THR A 345 124.31 52.36 41.33
N SER A 346 124.61 51.20 40.74
CA SER A 346 125.86 50.75 40.11
C SER A 346 125.57 49.32 39.63
N SER A 347 125.95 48.81 38.46
CA SER A 347 126.70 49.25 37.30
C SER A 347 126.45 48.15 36.26
N LEU A 348 126.32 48.51 34.99
CA LEU A 348 126.35 47.58 33.86
C LEU A 348 127.77 47.09 33.61
N ALA A 349 127.90 45.83 33.13
CA ALA A 349 128.82 45.36 32.08
C ALA A 349 129.28 43.90 32.36
N ASP A 350 128.78 42.95 31.55
CA ASP A 350 129.59 42.23 30.54
C ASP A 350 128.94 40.90 30.11
N GLN A 351 128.69 40.81 28.81
CA GLN A 351 128.36 39.59 28.08
C GLN A 351 129.65 38.81 27.77
N GLU A 352 129.60 37.46 27.78
CA GLU A 352 130.08 36.58 26.69
C GLU A 352 130.11 35.09 27.12
N LYS A 353 129.03 34.33 26.86
CA LYS A 353 129.02 32.85 26.71
C LYS A 353 127.88 32.41 25.77
N THR A 354 128.07 32.58 24.48
CA THR A 354 127.08 32.27 23.44
C THR A 354 126.81 30.77 23.30
N ALA A 355 125.53 30.41 23.16
CA ALA A 355 124.87 29.08 23.19
C ALA A 355 124.25 28.65 24.54
N PRO A 356 124.99 28.30 25.63
CA PRO A 356 124.34 28.01 26.91
C PRO A 356 123.66 29.25 27.51
N SER A 357 124.18 30.47 27.28
CA SER A 357 123.54 31.71 27.76
C SER A 357 122.23 32.03 27.08
N ALA A 358 121.98 31.62 25.83
CA ALA A 358 120.72 31.94 25.16
C ALA A 358 119.58 31.04 25.66
N TYR A 359 119.88 29.76 25.91
CA TYR A 359 118.95 28.85 26.57
C TYR A 359 118.77 29.23 28.04
N GLU A 360 119.85 29.55 28.76
CA GLU A 360 119.78 29.96 30.17
C GLU A 360 119.07 31.32 30.35
N GLU A 361 119.25 32.27 29.43
CA GLU A 361 118.50 33.53 29.41
C GLU A 361 117.03 33.31 29.04
N ALA A 362 116.71 32.43 28.08
CA ALA A 362 115.33 32.06 27.77
C ALA A 362 114.67 31.31 28.94
N PHE A 363 115.37 30.39 29.60
CA PHE A 363 114.89 29.72 30.81
C PHE A 363 114.67 30.73 31.93
N ARG A 364 115.62 31.66 32.16
CA ARG A 364 115.46 32.71 33.17
C ARG A 364 114.29 33.63 32.85
N LEU A 365 114.09 33.99 31.58
CA LEU A 365 112.94 34.79 31.14
C LEU A 365 111.61 34.05 31.39
N ILE A 366 111.59 32.73 31.14
CA ILE A 366 110.42 31.89 31.38
C ILE A 366 110.16 31.74 32.88
N THR A 367 111.19 31.49 33.71
CA THR A 367 111.03 31.38 35.17
C THR A 367 110.65 32.71 35.80
N ASP A 368 111.22 33.84 35.34
CA ASP A 368 110.92 35.18 35.86
C ASP A 368 109.51 35.64 35.46
N SER A 369 109.04 35.28 34.25
CA SER A 369 107.69 35.63 33.77
C SER A 369 106.58 34.69 34.27
N THR A 370 106.90 33.44 34.56
CA THR A 370 105.93 32.45 35.07
C THR A 370 105.99 32.28 36.59
N GLY A 371 107.06 32.74 37.25
CA GLY A 371 107.30 32.64 38.69
C GLY A 371 107.55 31.21 39.19
N ILE A 372 107.88 30.27 38.30
CA ILE A 372 108.07 28.85 38.61
C ILE A 372 109.58 28.59 38.78
N THR A 373 109.98 28.10 39.95
CA THR A 373 111.40 27.83 40.28
C THR A 373 111.86 26.41 39.93
N ASP A 374 110.94 25.47 39.73
CA ASP A 374 111.22 24.06 39.44
C ASP A 374 110.93 23.70 37.97
N VAL A 375 111.82 22.94 37.33
CA VAL A 375 111.76 22.63 35.90
C VAL A 375 110.70 21.56 35.64
N GLU A 376 110.57 20.58 36.53
CA GLU A 376 109.53 19.55 36.47
C GLU A 376 108.11 20.16 36.55
N ASP A 377 107.88 21.12 37.45
CA ASP A 377 106.60 21.84 37.59
C ASP A 377 106.23 22.61 36.30
N LEU A 378 107.22 23.20 35.64
CA LEU A 378 107.04 23.91 34.38
C LEU A 378 106.57 22.93 33.28
N VAL A 379 107.21 21.76 33.19
CA VAL A 379 106.85 20.70 32.22
C VAL A 379 105.46 20.16 32.50
N GLU A 380 105.07 19.96 33.77
CA GLU A 380 103.74 19.47 34.15
C GLU A 380 102.64 20.51 33.84
N ARG A 381 102.90 21.81 34.04
CA ARG A 381 101.97 22.88 33.63
C ARG A 381 101.81 22.96 32.11
N PHE A 382 102.89 22.81 31.33
CA PHE A 382 102.76 22.76 29.87
C PHE A 382 102.04 21.49 29.40
N ALA A 383 102.29 20.34 30.04
CA ALA A 383 101.57 19.11 29.73
C ALA A 383 100.06 19.25 30.03
N SER A 384 99.69 19.79 31.19
CA SER A 384 98.29 20.03 31.54
C SER A 384 97.62 21.12 30.68
N GLN A 385 98.35 22.16 30.27
CA GLN A 385 97.87 23.16 29.29
C GLN A 385 97.63 22.53 27.91
N ARG A 386 98.53 21.64 27.47
CA ARG A 386 98.36 20.91 26.21
C ARG A 386 97.17 19.97 26.29
N ASP A 387 97.01 19.23 27.38
CA ASP A 387 95.91 18.29 27.57
C ASP A 387 94.56 19.00 27.68
N THR A 388 94.51 20.16 28.35
CA THR A 388 93.31 21.02 28.36
C THR A 388 92.99 21.61 26.99
N LEU A 389 94.00 21.99 26.19
CA LEU A 389 93.81 22.43 24.81
C LEU A 389 93.24 21.30 23.94
N ILE A 390 93.79 20.08 24.04
CA ILE A 390 93.26 18.90 23.33
C ILE A 390 91.82 18.62 23.76
N ALA A 391 91.51 18.72 25.06
CA ALA A 391 90.15 18.54 25.56
C ALA A 391 89.19 19.60 25.00
N LEU A 392 89.61 20.87 24.95
CA LEU A 392 88.83 21.97 24.35
C LEU A 392 88.61 21.80 22.85
N GLU A 393 89.64 21.39 22.10
CA GLU A 393 89.52 21.08 20.68
C GLU A 393 88.56 19.91 20.45
N SER A 394 88.66 18.85 21.26
CA SER A 394 87.74 17.71 21.17
C SER A 394 86.30 18.10 21.49
N SER A 395 86.08 18.99 22.47
CA SER A 395 84.77 19.53 22.83
C SER A 395 84.20 20.42 21.72
N LYS A 396 85.05 21.25 21.09
CA LYS A 396 84.66 22.08 19.94
C LYS A 396 84.26 21.24 18.73
N VAL A 397 84.97 20.13 18.46
CA VAL A 397 84.60 19.20 17.38
C VAL A 397 83.26 18.54 17.68
N LYS A 398 83.07 18.01 18.90
CA LYS A 398 81.79 17.41 19.32
C LYS A 398 80.62 18.40 19.24
N SER A 399 80.81 19.63 19.69
CA SER A 399 79.77 20.68 19.59
C SER A 399 79.41 21.00 18.15
N LYS A 400 80.37 20.96 17.21
CA LYS A 400 80.10 21.15 15.78
C LYS A 400 79.39 19.95 15.16
N GLU A 401 79.73 18.74 15.57
CA GLU A 401 79.03 17.52 15.16
C GLU A 401 77.57 17.56 15.60
N GLU A 402 77.32 17.91 16.88
CA GLU A 402 75.97 18.11 17.42
C GLU A 402 75.19 19.20 16.67
N GLU A 403 75.83 20.33 16.33
CA GLU A 403 75.22 21.38 15.51
C GLU A 403 74.80 20.89 14.11
N LEU A 404 75.65 20.08 13.46
CA LEU A 404 75.35 19.49 12.15
C LEU A 404 74.20 18.48 12.25
N GLU A 405 74.21 17.62 13.26
CA GLU A 405 73.11 16.66 13.50
C GLU A 405 71.79 17.38 13.78
N LEU A 406 71.80 18.43 14.59
CA LEU A 406 70.62 19.26 14.86
C LEU A 406 70.13 19.99 13.60
N ALA A 407 71.05 20.49 12.76
CA ALA A 407 70.70 21.11 11.48
C ALA A 407 70.04 20.10 10.53
N GLU A 408 70.58 18.89 10.44
CA GLU A 408 69.97 17.81 9.66
C GLU A 408 68.58 17.46 10.18
N GLN A 409 68.42 17.26 11.49
CA GLN A 409 67.12 16.97 12.10
C GLN A 409 66.11 18.09 11.83
N LEU A 410 66.53 19.36 11.92
CA LEU A 410 65.69 20.50 11.57
C LEU A 410 65.24 20.46 10.10
N THR A 411 66.13 20.10 9.17
CA THR A 411 65.75 19.98 7.75
C THR A 411 64.79 18.82 7.51
N ARG A 412 64.99 17.68 8.18
CA ARG A 412 64.10 16.51 8.10
C ARG A 412 62.70 16.85 8.64
N LEU A 413 62.62 17.42 9.84
CA LEU A 413 61.37 17.85 10.46
C LEU A 413 60.63 18.90 9.62
N LYS A 414 61.35 19.85 9.00
CA LYS A 414 60.75 20.81 8.07
C LYS A 414 60.12 20.13 6.86
N LYS A 415 60.78 19.12 6.31
CA LYS A 415 60.26 18.37 5.17
C LYS A 415 59.01 17.56 5.55
N GLU A 416 59.05 16.87 6.68
CA GLU A 416 57.89 16.13 7.22
C GLU A 416 56.70 17.07 7.48
N LEU A 417 56.95 18.27 8.01
CA LEU A 417 55.90 19.27 8.21
C LEU A 417 55.24 19.68 6.89
N GLU A 418 56.01 19.93 5.83
CA GLU A 418 55.45 20.28 4.52
C GLU A 418 54.69 19.11 3.91
N GLU A 419 55.18 17.87 4.03
CA GLU A 419 54.46 16.68 3.58
C GLU A 419 53.11 16.52 4.31
N VAL A 420 53.08 16.69 5.62
CA VAL A 420 51.85 16.65 6.42
C VAL A 420 50.89 17.77 6.03
N LYS A 421 51.38 18.99 5.77
CA LYS A 421 50.55 20.10 5.27
C LYS A 421 49.91 19.77 3.93
N HIS A 422 50.69 19.21 3.00
CA HIS A 422 50.17 18.83 1.67
C HIS A 422 49.18 17.68 1.75
N GLN A 423 49.44 16.66 2.57
CA GLN A 423 48.51 15.55 2.80
C GLN A 423 47.22 16.03 3.46
N GLY A 424 47.32 16.92 4.46
CA GLY A 424 46.16 17.54 5.09
C GLY A 424 45.31 18.34 4.11
N ALA A 425 45.93 19.15 3.25
CA ALA A 425 45.23 19.91 2.22
C ALA A 425 44.54 19.00 1.19
N ALA A 426 45.19 17.91 0.76
CA ALA A 426 44.62 16.94 -0.19
C ALA A 426 43.42 16.20 0.42
N LEU A 427 43.50 15.79 1.69
CA LEU A 427 42.42 15.13 2.41
C LEU A 427 41.22 16.08 2.59
N LEU A 428 41.45 17.33 2.99
CA LEU A 428 40.37 18.32 3.12
C LEU A 428 39.68 18.60 1.79
N PHE A 429 40.43 18.68 0.69
CA PHE A 429 39.85 18.85 -0.64
C PHE A 429 38.99 17.65 -1.05
N SER A 430 39.48 16.43 -0.82
CA SER A 430 38.72 15.20 -1.10
C SER A 430 37.46 15.08 -0.23
N GLU A 431 37.55 15.39 1.06
CA GLU A 431 36.41 15.46 1.98
C GLU A 431 35.36 16.46 1.48
N GLN A 432 35.78 17.67 1.10
CA GLN A 432 34.89 18.71 0.60
C GLN A 432 34.18 18.30 -0.70
N GLN A 433 34.90 17.66 -1.62
CA GLN A 433 34.29 17.11 -2.84
C GLN A 433 33.25 16.02 -2.51
N ASN A 434 33.61 15.08 -1.63
CA ASN A 434 32.70 14.00 -1.19
C ASN A 434 31.45 14.54 -0.47
N GLN A 435 31.58 15.65 0.25
CA GLN A 435 30.45 16.32 0.89
C GLN A 435 29.52 16.95 -0.15
N GLU A 436 30.05 17.63 -1.17
CA GLU A 436 29.22 18.23 -2.22
C GLU A 436 28.54 17.16 -3.09
N GLU A 437 29.23 16.06 -3.42
CA GLU A 437 28.61 14.93 -4.12
C GLU A 437 27.44 14.32 -3.33
N ARG A 438 27.61 14.13 -2.02
CA ARG A 438 26.52 13.67 -1.14
C ARG A 438 25.38 14.68 -1.06
N ARG A 439 25.68 15.99 -1.04
CA ARG A 439 24.67 17.06 -1.04
C ARG A 439 23.85 17.04 -2.33
N LEU A 440 24.51 16.88 -3.48
CA LEU A 440 23.86 16.75 -4.78
C LEU A 440 22.99 15.49 -4.87
N GLN A 441 23.48 14.35 -4.37
CA GLN A 441 22.70 13.11 -4.32
C GLN A 441 21.46 13.27 -3.43
N LEU A 442 21.60 13.90 -2.27
CA LEU A 442 20.48 14.18 -1.37
C LEU A 442 19.44 15.08 -2.06
N GLN A 443 19.88 16.13 -2.75
CA GLN A 443 18.99 17.03 -3.48
C GLN A 443 18.26 16.29 -4.62
N ALA A 444 18.95 15.44 -5.37
CA ALA A 444 18.35 14.63 -6.42
C ALA A 444 17.30 13.65 -5.87
N GLN A 445 17.57 13.01 -4.73
CA GLN A 445 16.59 12.14 -4.06
C GLN A 445 15.40 12.93 -3.53
N GLN A 446 15.62 14.11 -2.95
CA GLN A 446 14.54 14.99 -2.51
C GLN A 446 13.63 15.39 -3.67
N GLN A 447 14.20 15.75 -4.82
CA GLN A 447 13.43 16.05 -6.03
C GLN A 447 12.62 14.84 -6.51
N ARG A 448 13.19 13.62 -6.47
CA ARG A 448 12.46 12.39 -6.80
C ARG A 448 11.29 12.13 -5.84
N CYS A 449 11.51 12.30 -4.54
CA CYS A 449 10.45 12.19 -3.54
C CYS A 449 9.34 13.22 -3.77
N ASN A 450 9.69 14.48 -4.05
CA ASN A 450 8.71 15.52 -4.32
C ASN A 450 7.90 15.22 -5.60
N ALA A 451 8.57 14.75 -6.67
CA ALA A 451 7.88 14.34 -7.90
C ALA A 451 6.96 13.13 -7.68
N ALA A 452 7.37 12.16 -6.85
CA ALA A 452 6.53 11.03 -6.49
C ALA A 452 5.31 11.45 -5.66
N LYS A 453 5.47 12.39 -4.72
CA LYS A 453 4.36 12.98 -3.96
C LYS A 453 3.37 13.69 -4.86
N GLN A 454 3.85 14.57 -5.74
CA GLN A 454 2.99 15.25 -6.72
C GLN A 454 2.22 14.27 -7.61
N ARG A 455 2.84 13.15 -8.01
CA ARG A 455 2.16 12.08 -8.75
C ARG A 455 1.08 11.41 -7.91
N LEU A 456 1.36 11.10 -6.64
CA LEU A 456 0.37 10.54 -5.73
C LEU A 456 -0.82 11.49 -5.57
N ASP A 457 -0.58 12.76 -5.27
CA ASP A 457 -1.63 13.78 -5.13
C ASP A 457 -2.47 13.91 -6.42
N SER A 458 -1.83 13.83 -7.59
CA SER A 458 -2.53 13.85 -8.88
C SER A 458 -3.40 12.61 -9.11
N LEU A 459 -2.98 11.44 -8.61
CA LEU A 459 -3.76 10.21 -8.70
C LEU A 459 -4.92 10.20 -7.70
N GLU A 460 -4.71 10.73 -6.49
CA GLU A 460 -5.76 10.88 -5.48
C GLU A 460 -6.86 11.85 -5.95
N THR A 461 -6.47 12.97 -6.55
CA THR A 461 -7.42 13.91 -7.16
C THR A 461 -8.17 13.29 -8.34
N ALA A 462 -7.50 12.55 -9.22
CA ALA A 462 -8.16 11.82 -10.30
C ALA A 462 -9.12 10.72 -9.78
N LEU A 463 -8.73 9.98 -8.74
CA LEU A 463 -9.55 8.92 -8.15
C LEU A 463 -10.78 9.49 -7.45
N SER A 464 -10.64 10.59 -6.71
CA SER A 464 -11.77 11.29 -6.09
C SER A 464 -12.73 11.89 -7.13
N ALA A 465 -12.21 12.41 -8.24
CA ALA A 465 -13.05 12.81 -9.38
C ALA A 465 -13.81 11.61 -9.97
N ALA A 466 -13.12 10.50 -10.26
CA ALA A 466 -13.76 9.28 -10.77
C ALA A 466 -14.81 8.72 -9.79
N ARG A 467 -14.54 8.76 -8.47
CA ARG A 467 -15.50 8.37 -7.43
C ARG A 467 -16.76 9.23 -7.51
N SER A 468 -16.63 10.55 -7.54
CA SER A 468 -17.79 11.45 -7.61
C SER A 468 -18.58 11.30 -8.92
N GLU A 469 -17.91 11.02 -10.04
CA GLU A 469 -18.56 10.68 -11.31
C GLU A 469 -19.37 9.39 -11.23
N VAL A 470 -18.83 8.33 -10.62
CA VAL A 470 -19.54 7.06 -10.38
C VAL A 470 -20.74 7.27 -9.47
N GLU A 471 -20.58 8.00 -8.36
CA GLU A 471 -21.69 8.34 -7.46
C GLU A 471 -22.79 9.12 -8.19
N THR A 472 -22.41 10.07 -9.05
CA THR A 472 -23.34 10.83 -9.91
C THR A 472 -24.06 9.92 -10.92
N LEU A 473 -23.37 8.94 -11.50
CA LEU A 473 -23.97 7.97 -12.41
C LEU A 473 -24.98 7.08 -11.67
N VAL A 474 -24.64 6.60 -10.46
CA VAL A 474 -25.57 5.85 -9.60
C VAL A 474 -26.82 6.68 -9.34
N TYR A 475 -26.68 7.96 -8.99
CA TYR A 475 -27.79 8.89 -8.78
C TYR A 475 -28.70 8.98 -10.00
N LYS A 476 -28.14 9.17 -11.21
CA LYS A 476 -28.90 9.21 -12.47
C LYS A 476 -29.63 7.90 -12.78
N LEU A 477 -29.08 6.77 -12.36
CA LEU A 477 -29.67 5.44 -12.56
C LEU A 477 -30.59 4.99 -11.41
N GLN A 478 -30.90 5.86 -10.43
CA GLN A 478 -31.77 5.51 -9.30
C GLN A 478 -33.19 5.12 -9.73
N LEU A 479 -33.70 5.70 -10.81
CA LEU A 479 -35.05 5.47 -11.34
C LEU A 479 -35.25 4.05 -11.91
N ILE A 480 -34.16 3.31 -12.16
CA ILE A 480 -34.22 1.91 -12.58
C ILE A 480 -34.28 1.06 -11.32
N GLU A 481 -35.51 0.70 -10.91
CA GLU A 481 -35.77 -0.10 -9.72
C GLU A 481 -35.22 -1.52 -9.84
N LYS A 482 -34.58 -1.99 -8.77
CA LYS A 482 -34.05 -3.35 -8.65
C LYS A 482 -35.12 -4.21 -7.96
N THR A 483 -35.51 -5.32 -8.57
CA THR A 483 -36.51 -6.25 -8.01
C THR A 483 -35.98 -7.06 -6.82
N GLU A 484 -34.66 -7.09 -6.59
CA GLU A 484 -34.03 -7.78 -5.46
C GLU A 484 -32.94 -6.89 -4.82
N GLN A 485 -33.26 -6.29 -3.67
CA GLN A 485 -32.30 -5.59 -2.82
C GLN A 485 -31.43 -6.61 -2.07
N THR A 486 -30.23 -6.87 -2.58
CA THR A 486 -29.12 -7.30 -1.72
C THR A 486 -28.57 -6.05 -1.05
N ALA A 487 -28.78 -5.91 0.25
CA ALA A 487 -28.21 -4.82 1.03
C ALA A 487 -26.67 -4.84 0.91
N SER A 488 -26.10 -3.74 0.41
CA SER A 488 -24.66 -3.51 0.34
C SER A 488 -24.04 -3.79 1.70
N THR A 489 -23.23 -4.85 1.78
CA THR A 489 -22.62 -5.31 3.04
C THR A 489 -21.29 -4.60 3.32
N VAL A 490 -20.84 -3.76 2.38
CA VAL A 490 -19.53 -3.10 2.40
C VAL A 490 -19.66 -1.67 2.95
N PRO A 491 -18.78 -1.25 3.88
CA PRO A 491 -18.74 0.11 4.40
C PRO A 491 -18.47 1.16 3.30
N PRO A 492 -19.10 2.35 3.36
CA PRO A 492 -19.00 3.39 2.33
C PRO A 492 -17.60 4.01 2.15
N ASP A 493 -16.68 3.75 3.09
CA ASP A 493 -15.28 4.21 3.03
C ASP A 493 -14.32 3.17 2.45
N SER A 494 -14.76 1.93 2.20
CA SER A 494 -13.90 0.92 1.57
C SER A 494 -13.72 1.21 0.06
N PRO A 495 -12.52 1.02 -0.52
CA PRO A 495 -12.33 1.05 -1.97
C PRO A 495 -13.19 0.01 -2.71
N GLU A 496 -13.62 -1.05 -2.03
CA GLU A 496 -14.51 -2.08 -2.57
C GLU A 496 -15.94 -1.55 -2.82
N PHE A 497 -16.37 -0.52 -2.08
CA PHE A 497 -17.68 0.10 -2.26
C PHE A 497 -17.84 0.72 -3.65
N ILE A 498 -16.79 1.39 -4.16
CA ILE A 498 -16.80 1.98 -5.50
C ILE A 498 -16.92 0.88 -6.58
N LEU A 499 -16.26 -0.26 -6.39
CA LEU A 499 -16.37 -1.41 -7.31
C LEU A 499 -17.79 -1.99 -7.32
N GLU A 500 -18.44 -2.04 -6.16
CA GLU A 500 -19.84 -2.46 -6.05
C GLU A 500 -20.77 -1.45 -6.75
N LEU A 501 -20.55 -0.15 -6.58
CA LEU A 501 -21.28 0.90 -7.29
C LEU A 501 -21.10 0.79 -8.82
N VAL A 502 -19.87 0.60 -9.32
CA VAL A 502 -19.60 0.41 -10.75
C VAL A 502 -20.28 -0.85 -11.28
N THR A 503 -20.26 -1.95 -10.52
CA THR A 503 -20.94 -3.19 -10.90
C THR A 503 -22.46 -3.00 -10.95
N MET A 504 -23.02 -2.24 -10.02
CA MET A 504 -24.43 -1.86 -10.00
C MET A 504 -24.78 -0.98 -11.21
N CYS A 505 -23.97 0.05 -11.52
CA CYS A 505 -24.14 0.88 -12.70
C CYS A 505 -24.11 0.05 -13.98
N LYS A 506 -23.15 -0.87 -14.10
CA LYS A 506 -23.03 -1.77 -15.25
C LYS A 506 -24.29 -2.60 -15.45
N TRP A 507 -24.78 -3.25 -14.40
CA TRP A 507 -26.00 -4.07 -14.48
C TRP A 507 -27.23 -3.22 -14.87
N LYS A 508 -27.41 -2.05 -14.24
CA LYS A 508 -28.52 -1.14 -14.57
C LYS A 508 -28.46 -0.65 -16.02
N LEU A 509 -27.26 -0.32 -16.51
CA LEU A 509 -27.04 0.09 -17.89
C LEU A 509 -27.30 -1.06 -18.88
N GLN A 510 -26.92 -2.29 -18.53
CA GLN A 510 -27.23 -3.48 -19.34
C GLN A 510 -28.73 -3.73 -19.40
N LEU A 511 -29.45 -3.63 -18.28
CA LEU A 511 -30.90 -3.75 -18.26
C LEU A 511 -31.57 -2.67 -19.13
N LEU A 512 -31.09 -1.43 -19.06
CA LEU A 512 -31.57 -0.35 -19.91
C LEU A 512 -31.27 -0.63 -21.40
N PHE A 513 -30.09 -1.14 -21.70
CA PHE A 513 -29.70 -1.52 -23.06
C PHE A 513 -30.63 -2.60 -23.62
N ASP A 514 -30.87 -3.69 -22.88
CA ASP A 514 -31.75 -4.78 -23.28
C ASP A 514 -33.22 -4.32 -23.44
N GLN A 515 -33.68 -3.38 -22.61
CA GLN A 515 -35.01 -2.77 -22.73
C GLN A 515 -35.16 -1.85 -23.95
N MET A 516 -34.04 -1.34 -24.46
CA MET A 516 -33.98 -0.44 -25.61
C MET A 516 -33.66 -1.20 -26.91
N GLU A 517 -33.12 -2.41 -26.81
CA GLU A 517 -32.80 -3.27 -27.94
C GLU A 517 -34.09 -3.68 -28.70
N GLY A 518 -34.13 -3.39 -30.00
CA GLY A 518 -35.28 -3.66 -30.87
C GLY A 518 -36.36 -2.57 -30.89
N LYS A 519 -36.20 -1.47 -30.16
CA LYS A 519 -37.07 -0.29 -30.23
C LYS A 519 -36.48 0.77 -31.17
N ASP A 520 -37.32 1.40 -31.99
CA ASP A 520 -36.91 2.55 -32.79
C ASP A 520 -36.78 3.80 -31.89
N LEU A 521 -35.55 4.10 -31.52
CA LEU A 521 -35.19 5.19 -30.62
C LEU A 521 -35.62 6.56 -31.18
N ASP A 522 -35.59 6.73 -32.49
CA ASP A 522 -35.96 7.99 -33.12
C ASP A 522 -37.48 8.19 -33.06
N ALA A 523 -38.27 7.13 -33.27
CA ALA A 523 -39.72 7.18 -33.11
C ALA A 523 -40.14 7.46 -31.64
N ILE A 524 -39.47 6.82 -30.67
CA ILE A 524 -39.75 7.03 -29.23
C ILE A 524 -39.32 8.44 -28.79
N MET A 525 -38.17 8.93 -29.25
CA MET A 525 -37.75 10.31 -28.97
C MET A 525 -38.73 11.33 -29.56
N GLU A 526 -39.26 11.09 -30.76
CA GLU A 526 -40.26 11.98 -31.37
C GLU A 526 -41.62 11.91 -30.66
N GLU A 527 -42.01 10.76 -30.11
CA GLU A 527 -43.21 10.61 -29.27
C GLU A 527 -43.04 11.32 -27.91
N MET A 528 -41.90 11.11 -27.25
CA MET A 528 -41.55 11.81 -26.00
C MET A 528 -41.42 13.32 -26.18
N LYS A 529 -40.87 13.80 -27.31
CA LYS A 529 -40.83 15.24 -27.62
C LYS A 529 -42.21 15.84 -27.82
N LYS A 530 -43.21 15.07 -28.27
CA LYS A 530 -44.60 15.54 -28.40
C LYS A 530 -45.34 15.53 -27.07
N ASP A 531 -44.84 14.79 -26.09
CA ASP A 531 -45.44 14.66 -24.76
C ASP A 531 -45.15 15.91 -23.90
N LYS A 532 -46.20 16.66 -23.56
CA LYS A 532 -46.08 17.94 -22.86
C LYS A 532 -45.54 17.78 -21.44
N ASP A 533 -45.82 16.64 -20.81
CA ASP A 533 -45.37 16.36 -19.45
C ASP A 533 -43.87 16.08 -19.39
N PHE A 534 -43.32 15.47 -20.45
CA PHE A 534 -41.88 15.28 -20.60
C PHE A 534 -41.14 16.60 -20.84
N GLN A 535 -41.70 17.50 -21.65
CA GLN A 535 -41.12 18.84 -21.83
C GLN A 535 -41.11 19.64 -20.52
N ASN A 536 -42.20 19.61 -19.74
CA ASN A 536 -42.26 20.25 -18.43
C ASN A 536 -41.27 19.63 -17.42
N PHE A 537 -41.03 18.32 -17.49
CA PHE A 537 -40.03 17.64 -16.66
C PHE A 537 -38.60 18.04 -17.04
N LEU A 538 -38.31 18.22 -18.34
CA LEU A 538 -37.02 18.73 -18.80
C LEU A 538 -36.79 20.18 -18.41
N GLU A 539 -37.81 21.03 -18.46
CA GLU A 539 -37.70 22.44 -18.04
C GLU A 539 -37.49 22.58 -16.53
N LYS A 540 -38.07 21.69 -15.71
CA LYS A 540 -37.91 21.71 -14.25
C LYS A 540 -36.60 21.11 -13.76
N ASN A 541 -36.00 20.16 -14.49
CA ASN A 541 -34.75 19.49 -14.12
C ASN A 541 -33.51 20.05 -14.86
N GLN A 542 -33.61 21.24 -15.45
CA GLN A 542 -32.44 21.92 -15.97
C GLN A 542 -31.54 22.39 -14.81
N PRO A 543 -30.22 22.11 -14.85
CA PRO A 543 -29.31 22.61 -13.82
C PRO A 543 -29.31 24.15 -13.79
N GLU A 544 -29.27 24.74 -12.59
CA GLU A 544 -29.36 26.20 -12.36
C GLU A 544 -28.27 27.00 -13.10
N ILE A 545 -27.15 26.35 -13.44
CA ILE A 545 -26.07 26.92 -14.25
C ILE A 545 -26.16 26.37 -15.69
N ASN A 546 -27.26 26.63 -16.37
CA ASN A 546 -27.31 26.52 -17.82
C ASN A 546 -27.40 27.92 -18.42
N VAL A 547 -26.24 28.44 -18.83
CA VAL A 547 -26.16 29.55 -19.77
C VAL A 547 -26.83 29.06 -21.05
N ARG A 548 -28.07 29.48 -21.26
CA ARG A 548 -28.82 29.29 -22.49
C ARG A 548 -27.99 29.96 -23.60
N ILE A 549 -27.11 29.21 -24.25
CA ILE A 549 -26.44 29.67 -25.47
C ILE A 549 -27.59 29.84 -26.46
N LYS A 550 -28.05 31.08 -26.63
CA LYS A 550 -28.88 31.46 -27.76
C LYS A 550 -28.10 30.99 -28.98
N ARG A 551 -28.61 29.96 -29.66
CA ARG A 551 -28.19 29.72 -31.04
C ARG A 551 -28.51 31.03 -31.76
N PHE A 552 -27.47 31.73 -32.20
CA PHE A 552 -27.65 32.85 -33.11
C PHE A 552 -28.23 32.26 -34.39
N ASP A 553 -29.55 32.32 -34.51
CA ASP A 553 -30.18 32.30 -35.82
C ASP A 553 -29.61 33.52 -36.54
N ARG A 554 -28.86 33.21 -37.58
CA ARG A 554 -28.08 34.15 -38.36
C ARG A 554 -29.05 34.88 -39.27
N GLU A 555 -29.68 35.95 -38.80
CA GLU A 555 -30.36 36.89 -39.69
C GLU A 555 -30.55 38.29 -39.09
N THR A 556 -29.90 39.24 -39.77
CA THR A 556 -30.13 40.69 -39.89
C THR A 556 -29.81 41.65 -38.73
N PRO A 557 -29.01 42.71 -39.01
CA PRO A 557 -28.73 43.80 -38.07
C PRO A 557 -29.80 44.89 -38.20
N GLU A 558 -30.45 45.25 -37.11
CA GLU A 558 -31.08 46.56 -37.00
C GLU A 558 -31.07 47.06 -35.55
N GLN A 559 -30.92 48.37 -35.47
CA GLN A 559 -30.47 49.18 -34.35
C GLN A 559 -31.55 49.27 -33.26
N THR A 560 -31.13 49.44 -31.99
CA THR A 560 -31.41 50.66 -31.20
C THR A 560 -30.83 50.59 -29.78
N LYS A 561 -29.95 51.56 -29.50
CA LYS A 561 -29.85 52.45 -28.32
C LYS A 561 -29.82 51.87 -26.89
N GLU A 562 -28.62 52.00 -26.31
CA GLU A 562 -28.25 52.50 -24.98
C GLU A 562 -29.36 52.74 -23.95
N GLU A 563 -29.24 52.08 -22.79
CA GLU A 563 -29.51 52.65 -21.45
C GLU A 563 -28.81 51.77 -20.38
N ASP A 564 -27.60 52.21 -20.01
CA ASP A 564 -27.12 52.44 -18.65
C ASP A 564 -27.29 51.41 -17.49
N MET A 565 -26.11 51.06 -16.95
CA MET A 565 -25.75 50.93 -15.53
C MET A 565 -26.06 49.62 -14.79
N CYS A 566 -25.08 48.71 -14.82
CA CYS A 566 -24.66 48.03 -13.60
C CYS A 566 -23.13 47.88 -13.61
N GLY A 567 -22.47 48.71 -12.80
CA GLY A 567 -21.03 48.64 -12.59
C GLY A 567 -20.67 47.42 -11.76
N VAL A 568 -19.79 46.59 -12.30
CA VAL A 568 -18.92 45.71 -11.53
C VAL A 568 -17.57 45.78 -12.22
N ASP A 569 -16.58 46.31 -11.50
CA ASP A 569 -15.18 46.30 -11.88
C ASP A 569 -14.72 44.85 -12.10
N GLU A 570 -14.73 44.40 -13.36
CA GLU A 570 -13.92 43.27 -13.76
C GLU A 570 -12.64 43.79 -14.41
N ASP A 571 -11.54 43.46 -13.74
CA ASP A 571 -10.18 43.63 -14.19
C ASP A 571 -10.07 43.46 -15.71
N ALA A 572 -9.62 44.53 -16.36
CA ALA A 572 -9.48 44.66 -17.79
C ALA A 572 -8.81 43.44 -18.45
N ILE A 573 -9.62 42.48 -18.87
CA ILE A 573 -9.24 41.46 -19.83
C ILE A 573 -9.01 42.22 -21.14
N MET A 574 -7.76 42.59 -21.35
CA MET A 574 -7.32 43.29 -22.56
C MET A 574 -7.78 42.50 -23.79
N SER A 575 -8.70 43.08 -24.56
CA SER A 575 -9.15 42.49 -25.83
C SER A 575 -7.96 42.10 -26.70
N ARG A 576 -8.08 40.98 -27.41
CA ARG A 576 -7.05 40.42 -28.29
C ARG A 576 -6.43 41.46 -29.26
N GLU A 577 -7.21 42.45 -29.64
CA GLU A 577 -6.79 43.56 -30.49
C GLU A 577 -5.87 44.55 -29.76
N THR A 578 -6.15 44.87 -28.50
CA THR A 578 -5.29 45.76 -27.69
C THR A 578 -3.99 45.06 -27.32
N LEU A 579 -4.02 43.74 -27.08
CA LEU A 579 -2.81 42.92 -26.88
C LEU A 579 -1.93 42.89 -28.14
N LYS A 580 -2.52 42.74 -29.33
CA LYS A 580 -1.81 42.81 -30.61
C LYS A 580 -1.20 44.18 -30.86
N MET A 581 -1.95 45.26 -30.60
CA MET A 581 -1.44 46.63 -30.74
C MET A 581 -0.25 46.87 -29.81
N LYS A 582 -0.32 46.42 -28.55
CA LYS A 582 0.78 46.54 -27.59
C LYS A 582 2.00 45.70 -28.00
N SER A 583 1.81 44.47 -28.48
CA SER A 583 2.95 43.64 -28.92
C SER A 583 3.64 44.24 -30.15
N GLN A 584 2.87 44.84 -31.06
CA GLN A 584 3.40 45.51 -32.25
C GLN A 584 4.20 46.77 -31.87
N LEU A 585 3.71 47.57 -30.92
CA LEU A 585 4.44 48.71 -30.35
C LEU A 585 5.77 48.31 -29.68
N ILE A 586 5.82 47.17 -28.99
CA ILE A 586 7.06 46.62 -28.40
C ILE A 586 8.03 46.20 -29.52
N PHE A 587 7.53 45.59 -30.58
CA PHE A 587 8.35 45.17 -31.71
C PHE A 587 8.94 46.38 -32.46
N GLU A 588 8.13 47.41 -32.71
CA GLU A 588 8.56 48.64 -33.40
C GLU A 588 9.53 49.48 -32.57
N SER A 589 9.39 49.50 -31.24
CA SER A 589 10.31 50.21 -30.35
C SER A 589 11.67 49.50 -30.20
N ASN A 590 11.70 48.18 -30.28
CA ASN A 590 12.95 47.41 -30.28
C ASN A 590 13.65 47.41 -31.65
N ALA A 591 12.90 47.46 -32.76
CA ALA A 591 13.46 47.56 -34.10
C ALA A 591 14.26 48.86 -34.34
N LYS A 592 13.91 49.95 -33.65
CA LYS A 592 14.61 51.25 -33.76
C LYS A 592 15.93 51.35 -32.96
N LYS A 593 16.24 50.38 -32.08
CA LYS A 593 17.43 50.44 -31.20
C LYS A 593 18.68 49.72 -31.74
N ASN A 594 18.60 48.98 -32.85
CA ASN A 594 19.75 48.27 -33.42
C ASN A 594 20.22 48.86 -34.77
N THR A 595 20.85 50.04 -34.73
CA THR A 595 21.81 50.45 -35.76
C THR A 595 23.21 50.42 -35.17
N TRP A 596 23.79 49.22 -35.00
CA TRP A 596 25.18 49.09 -34.61
C TRP A 596 26.11 49.25 -35.81
N LYS A 597 26.96 50.27 -35.70
CA LYS A 597 28.02 50.66 -36.63
C LYS A 597 29.02 49.52 -36.80
N LYS A 598 29.19 49.00 -38.01
CA LYS A 598 30.34 48.16 -38.37
C LYS A 598 31.60 49.02 -38.40
N LYS A 599 32.50 48.85 -37.43
CA LYS A 599 33.89 49.31 -37.55
C LYS A 599 34.65 48.33 -38.44
N THR A 600 35.14 48.83 -39.56
CA THR A 600 36.16 48.20 -40.39
C THR A 600 37.53 48.36 -39.72
N THR A 601 38.22 47.26 -39.44
CA THR A 601 39.67 47.28 -39.22
C THR A 601 40.31 46.57 -40.40
N LYS A 602 41.09 47.33 -41.16
CA LYS A 602 41.93 46.91 -42.29
C LYS A 602 43.37 47.05 -41.81
N MET A 603 44.13 45.96 -41.97
CA MET A 603 45.60 45.80 -41.90
C MET A 603 46.33 46.16 -40.61
#